data_AF-A0A9P0L5Z8-F1
#
_entry.id   AF-A0A9P0L5Z8-F1
#
_cell.length_a   1.000
_cell.length_b   1.000
_cell.length_c   1.000
_cell.angle_alpha   90.00
_cell.angle_beta   90.00
_cell.angle_gamma   90.00
#
_symmetry.space_group_name_H-M   'P 1'
#
loop_
_entity.id
_entity.type
_entity.pdbx_description
1 polymer ?
#
loop_
_entity_poly.entity_id
_entity_poly.type
_entity_poly.pdbx_seq_one_letter_code
_entity_poly.pdbx_strand_id
1 'polypeptide(L)' 'MPGNYIRKTEKNSCDPENLKKALEEIRNGKEIRQAGRAFNILVLESTLRKRMTKENPESSRLGHKPVFSPEIEVQLKE' A
#
# COMPACT_ATOMS: atom_id res chain seq x y z
N MET A 1 -9.14 20.77 -25.91
CA MET A 1 -7.95 21.30 -25.21
C MET A 1 -7.58 20.35 -24.08
N PRO A 2 -6.32 19.90 -23.94
CA PRO A 2 -5.92 19.12 -22.78
C PRO A 2 -5.93 20.02 -21.53
N GLY A 3 -6.60 19.59 -20.46
CA GLY A 3 -6.61 20.32 -19.19
C GLY A 3 -5.27 20.21 -18.48
N ASN A 4 -4.62 21.35 -18.22
CA ASN A 4 -3.40 21.42 -17.42
C ASN A 4 -3.72 21.22 -15.94
N TYR A 5 -3.89 19.97 -15.52
CA TYR A 5 -4.05 19.65 -14.10
C TYR A 5 -2.73 19.83 -13.35
N ILE A 6 -2.67 20.83 -12.48
CA ILE A 6 -1.55 21.03 -11.55
C ILE A 6 -1.87 20.31 -10.24
N ARG A 7 -1.05 19.32 -9.90
CA ARG A 7 -1.22 18.52 -8.68
C ARG A 7 -0.88 19.38 -7.45
N LYS A 8 -1.81 19.46 -6.50
CA LYS A 8 -1.66 20.24 -5.25
C LYS A 8 -0.85 19.55 -4.14
N THR A 9 -0.49 18.28 -4.32
CA THR A 9 0.20 17.47 -3.30
C THR A 9 1.51 16.93 -3.82
N GLU A 10 2.53 16.95 -2.97
CA GLU A 10 3.79 16.28 -3.28
C GLU A 10 3.61 14.76 -3.27
N LYS A 11 4.39 14.07 -4.10
CA LYS A 11 4.40 12.61 -4.14
C LYS A 11 5.20 12.11 -2.93
N ASN A 12 4.57 11.30 -2.08
CA ASN A 12 5.21 10.66 -0.92
C ASN A 12 5.58 11.56 0.26
N SER A 13 4.91 12.70 0.47
CA SER A 13 5.07 13.54 1.69
C SER A 13 4.47 12.89 2.95
N CYS A 14 4.66 11.59 3.11
CA CYS A 14 4.19 10.82 4.25
C CYS A 14 5.32 10.75 5.27
N ASP A 15 5.09 11.35 6.43
CA ASP A 15 5.97 11.20 7.58
C ASP A 15 6.05 9.71 7.97
N PRO A 16 7.26 9.11 8.03
CA PRO A 16 7.45 7.71 8.38
C PRO A 16 6.91 7.36 9.77
N GLU A 17 6.92 8.27 10.73
CA GLU A 17 6.43 8.00 12.08
C GLU A 17 4.91 7.85 12.12
N ASN A 18 4.21 8.77 11.47
CA ASN A 18 2.74 8.74 11.37
C ASN A 18 2.25 7.50 10.63
N LEU A 19 3.02 7.03 9.65
CA LEU A 19 2.68 5.81 8.93
C LEU A 19 2.80 4.56 9.82
N LYS A 20 3.85 4.45 10.64
CA LYS A 20 4.00 3.32 11.56
C LYS A 20 2.83 3.26 12.54
N LYS A 21 2.49 4.40 13.16
CA LYS A 21 1.35 4.51 14.08
C LYS A 21 0.03 4.15 13.39
N ALA A 22 -0.18 4.60 12.16
CA ALA A 22 -1.38 4.24 11.38
C ALA A 22 -1.49 2.73 11.09
N LEU A 23 -0.37 2.07 10.78
CA LEU A 23 -0.37 0.62 10.57
C LEU A 23 -0.61 -0.15 11.86
N GLU A 24 -0.06 0.30 12.99
CA GLU A 24 -0.33 -0.29 14.31
C GLU A 24 -1.81 -0.18 14.68
N GLU A 25 -2.44 0.97 14.45
CA GLU A 25 -3.87 1.15 14.67
C GLU A 25 -4.73 0.19 13.84
N ILE A 26 -4.36 -0.04 12.58
CA ILE A 26 -5.03 -1.01 11.70
C ILE A 26 -4.83 -2.44 12.22
N ARG A 27 -3.63 -2.80 12.67
CA ARG A 27 -3.36 -4.11 13.29
C ARG A 27 -4.17 -4.31 14.58
N ASN A 28 -4.41 -3.23 15.32
CA ASN A 28 -5.26 -3.22 16.52
C ASN A 28 -6.77 -3.27 16.20
N GLY A 29 -7.16 -3.37 14.92
CA GLY A 29 -8.55 -3.55 14.50
C GLY A 29 -9.30 -2.27 14.14
N LYS A 30 -8.64 -1.10 14.09
CA LYS A 30 -9.28 0.12 13.59
C LYS A 30 -9.44 0.07 12.06
N GLU A 31 -10.53 0.68 11.57
CA GLU A 31 -10.77 0.79 10.14
C GLU A 31 -9.70 1.66 9.46
N ILE A 32 -9.27 1.24 8.26
CA ILE A 32 -8.24 1.94 7.47
C ILE A 32 -8.61 3.41 7.23
N ARG A 33 -9.89 3.72 7.02
CA ARG A 33 -10.36 5.10 6.85
C ARG A 33 -10.25 5.93 8.13
N GLN A 34 -10.51 5.32 9.28
CA GLN A 34 -10.41 6.02 10.56
C GLN A 34 -8.95 6.29 10.91
N ALA A 35 -8.08 5.29 10.75
CA ALA A 35 -6.63 5.45 10.94
C ALA A 35 -6.08 6.54 9.99
N GLY A 36 -6.44 6.52 8.70
CA GLY A 36 -5.98 7.55 7.75
C GLY A 36 -6.43 8.97 8.09
N ARG A 37 -7.60 9.15 8.72
CA ARG A 37 -8.09 10.45 9.21
C ARG A 37 -7.39 10.88 10.49
N ALA A 38 -7.13 9.95 11.41
CA ALA A 38 -6.53 10.24 12.71
C ALA A 38 -5.12 10.84 12.60
N PHE A 39 -4.33 10.39 11.63
CA PHE A 39 -2.95 10.86 11.45
C PHE A 39 -2.80 12.06 10.51
N ASN A 40 -3.92 12.68 10.09
CA ASN A 40 -4.08 14.03 9.49
C ASN A 40 -3.04 14.55 8.49
N ILE A 41 -2.22 13.69 7.88
CA ILE A 41 -1.18 14.08 6.95
C ILE A 41 -1.01 12.98 5.93
N LEU A 42 -1.65 13.13 4.77
CA LEU A 42 -1.19 12.59 3.48
C LEU A 42 -1.01 11.06 3.39
N VAL A 43 -1.49 10.29 4.38
CA VAL A 43 -1.62 8.84 4.28
C VAL A 43 -2.99 8.52 3.69
N LEU A 44 -3.13 8.82 2.39
CA LEU A 44 -4.31 8.41 1.64
C LEU A 44 -4.57 6.92 1.89
N GLU A 45 -5.84 6.56 2.03
CA GLU A 45 -6.29 5.16 2.16
C GLU A 45 -5.60 4.24 1.12
N SER A 46 -5.34 4.76 -0.07
CA SER A 46 -4.60 4.07 -1.14
C SER A 46 -3.13 3.78 -0.80
N THR A 47 -2.45 4.66 -0.07
CA THR A 47 -1.07 4.46 0.41
C THR A 47 -1.02 3.37 1.48
N LEU A 48 -1.95 3.37 2.44
CA LEU A 48 -2.05 2.33 3.48
C LEU A 48 -2.36 0.97 2.85
N ARG A 49 -3.39 0.91 1.99
CA ARG A 49 -3.74 -0.32 1.26
C ARG A 49 -2.57 -0.86 0.44
N LYS A 50 -1.82 0.00 -0.27
CA LYS A 50 -0.63 -0.39 -1.06
C LYS A 50 0.52 -0.91 -0.20
N ARG A 51 0.71 -0.40 1.02
CA ARG A 51 1.77 -0.90 1.90
C ARG A 51 1.35 -2.21 2.57
N MET A 52 0.09 -2.33 2.95
CA MET A 52 -0.45 -3.56 3.53
C MET A 52 -0.37 -4.74 2.54
N THR A 53 -0.63 -4.53 1.24
CA THR A 53 -0.44 -5.57 0.22
C THR A 53 1.02 -5.87 -0.12
N LYS A 54 1.94 -4.93 0.13
CA LYS A 54 3.38 -5.18 -0.01
C LYS A 54 3.95 -5.97 1.18
N GLU A 55 3.47 -5.69 2.39
CA GLU A 55 3.86 -6.43 3.60
C GLU A 55 3.28 -7.85 3.61
N ASN A 56 2.09 -8.04 3.04
CA ASN A 56 1.45 -9.35 2.89
C ASN A 56 1.37 -9.75 1.41
N PRO A 57 2.37 -10.46 0.84
CA PRO A 57 2.36 -10.87 -0.56
C PRO A 57 1.19 -11.81 -0.93
N GLU A 58 0.63 -12.51 0.07
CA GLU A 58 -0.56 -13.36 -0.03
C GLU A 58 -1.89 -12.58 -0.06
N SER A 59 -1.86 -11.28 0.23
CA SER A 59 -3.04 -10.41 0.30
C SER A 59 -3.57 -10.10 -1.10
N SER A 60 -4.37 -11.04 -1.63
CA SER A 60 -5.30 -10.92 -2.75
C SER A 60 -4.82 -9.99 -3.87
N ARG A 61 -3.91 -10.50 -4.70
CA ARG A 61 -3.69 -9.95 -6.03
C ARG A 61 -4.96 -10.21 -6.86
N LEU A 62 -5.72 -9.17 -7.17
CA LEU A 62 -6.70 -9.24 -8.26
C LEU A 62 -5.90 -9.40 -9.56
N GLY A 63 -5.81 -10.64 -10.04
CA GLY A 63 -5.01 -11.02 -11.21
C GLY A 63 -4.84 -12.54 -11.32
N HIS A 64 -4.21 -12.99 -12.40
CA HIS A 64 -3.90 -14.41 -12.58
C HIS A 64 -2.92 -14.88 -11.51
N LYS A 65 -3.22 -16.05 -10.91
CA LYS A 65 -2.26 -16.75 -10.06
C LYS A 65 -1.08 -17.19 -10.94
N PRO A 66 0.17 -16.93 -10.54
CA PRO A 66 1.32 -17.42 -11.30
C PRO A 66 1.25 -18.96 -11.36
N VAL A 67 1.57 -19.52 -12.53
CA VAL A 67 1.53 -20.97 -12.75
C VAL A 67 2.68 -21.67 -12.03
N PHE A 68 3.84 -21.02 -11.98
CA PHE A 68 5.02 -21.52 -11.29
C PHE A 68 5.21 -20.79 -9.96
N SER A 69 5.61 -21.53 -8.93
CA SER A 69 6.11 -20.93 -7.70
C SER A 69 7.51 -20.34 -7.95
N PRO A 70 7.95 -19.36 -7.15
CA PRO A 70 9.28 -18.75 -7.33
C PRO A 70 10.41 -19.77 -7.28
N GLU A 71 10.26 -20.82 -6.46
CA GLU A 71 11.22 -21.91 -6.33
C GLU A 71 11.36 -22.72 -7.62
N ILE A 72 10.25 -22.99 -8.31
CA ILE A 72 10.23 -23.72 -9.58
C ILE A 72 10.84 -22.86 -10.70
N GLU A 73 10.60 -21.56 -10.70
CA GLU A 73 11.19 -20.65 -11.69
C GLU A 73 12.72 -20.59 -11.60
N VAL A 74 13.29 -20.70 -10.39
CA VAL A 74 14.75 -20.77 -10.21
C VAL A 74 15.30 -22.08 -10.75
N GLN A 75 14.64 -23.21 -10.48
CA GLN A 75 15.06 -24.53 -10.97
C GLN A 75 14.99 -24.65 -12.50
N LEU A 76 14.04 -23.98 -13.15
CA LEU A 76 13.89 -23.99 -14.61
C LEU A 76 14.86 -23.05 -15.34
N LYS A 77 15.57 -22.19 -14.60
CA LYS A 77 16.48 -21.19 -15.16
C LYS A 77 17.93 -21.70 -15.27
N GLU A 78 18.23 -22.78 -14.57
CA GLU A 78 19.47 -23.57 -14.69
C GLU A 78 19.37 -24.60 -15.82
#